data_AF-A0A8J7E0V0-F1
#
_entry.id   AF-A0A8J7E0V0-F1
#
_cell.length_a   1.000
_cell.length_b   1.000
_cell.length_c   1.000
_cell.angle_alpha   90.00
_cell.angle_beta   90.00
_cell.angle_gamma   90.00
#
_symmetry.space_group_name_H-M   'P 1'
#
loop_
_entity.id
_entity.type
_entity.pdbx_description
1 polymer ?
#
loop_
_entity_poly.entity_id
_entity_poly.type
_entity_poly.pdbx_seq_one_letter_code
_entity_poly.pdbx_strand_id
1 'polypeptide(L)'
;MKNCDLECAEMVLSQPANIPYSEHLEFDFWIAQQDSQDTSAESETSAESRIRSLELQVETLDSQVEALNRKVSRLQNRVSDYTDGGIALVLVGSFCALWAQNTGRNAWSWFFLGTWFAPITLLVLLSKNSSDRRSRK
;
A
#
# COMPACT_ATOMS: atom_id res chain seq x y z
N MET A 1 19.94 46.85 -1.48
CA MET A 1 19.65 46.59 -2.91
C MET A 1 18.13 46.49 -3.02
N LYS A 2 17.28 47.52 -3.01
CA LYS A 2 17.25 48.91 -3.52
C LYS A 2 17.52 49.03 -5.03
N ASN A 3 16.40 49.19 -5.75
CA ASN A 3 16.20 49.90 -7.01
C ASN A 3 16.34 49.11 -8.32
N CYS A 4 15.30 48.35 -8.69
CA CYS A 4 15.00 48.05 -10.10
C CYS A 4 13.50 48.10 -10.49
N ASP A 5 12.55 48.14 -9.56
CA ASP A 5 11.12 47.97 -9.90
C ASP A 5 10.30 49.27 -10.11
N LEU A 6 10.95 50.45 -10.16
CA LEU A 6 10.23 51.72 -10.39
C LEU A 6 10.46 52.36 -11.76
N GLU A 7 11.28 51.77 -12.64
CA GLU A 7 11.57 52.34 -13.96
C GLU A 7 10.70 51.80 -15.11
N CYS A 8 9.73 50.92 -14.83
CA CYS A 8 8.81 50.40 -15.85
C CYS A 8 7.46 51.14 -15.94
N ALA A 9 7.19 52.11 -15.06
CA ALA A 9 5.89 52.80 -14.99
C ALA A 9 5.84 54.13 -15.75
N GLU A 10 6.95 54.59 -16.34
CA GLU A 10 7.03 55.93 -16.96
C GLU A 10 7.36 55.88 -18.47
N MET A 11 6.83 54.89 -19.19
CA MET A 11 6.97 54.81 -20.66
C MET A 11 5.64 54.53 -21.38
N VAL A 12 4.51 55.05 -20.87
CA VAL A 12 3.18 54.97 -21.52
C VAL A 12 2.48 56.33 -21.60
N LEU A 13 3.24 57.43 -21.70
CA LEU A 13 2.66 58.76 -22.02
C LEU A 13 3.46 59.49 -23.10
N SER A 14 3.61 58.84 -24.25
CA SER A 14 3.71 59.56 -25.52
C SER A 14 2.68 58.98 -26.48
N GLN A 15 1.58 59.71 -26.60
CA GLN A 15 0.51 59.45 -27.58
C GLN A 15 1.09 59.42 -28.99
N PRO A 16 0.86 58.36 -29.80
CA PRO A 16 0.83 58.52 -31.24
C PRO A 16 -0.55 59.07 -31.63
N ALA A 17 -0.53 60.25 -32.24
CA ALA A 17 -1.70 60.83 -32.87
C ALA A 17 -2.20 59.91 -34.01
N ASN A 18 -3.50 59.64 -33.99
CA ASN A 18 -4.34 59.27 -35.14
C ASN A 18 -3.99 57.95 -35.85
N ILE A 19 -4.55 56.84 -35.35
CA ILE A 19 -4.59 55.53 -36.00
C ILE A 19 -6.05 55.25 -36.39
N PRO A 20 -6.36 54.75 -37.61
CA PRO A 20 -7.74 54.55 -38.06
C PRO A 20 -8.50 53.51 -37.23
N TYR A 21 -9.71 53.87 -36.79
CA TYR A 21 -10.60 53.10 -35.89
C TYR A 21 -10.98 51.68 -36.37
N SER A 22 -10.67 51.29 -37.61
CA SER A 22 -11.06 49.98 -38.16
C SER A 22 -10.16 48.82 -37.70
N GLU A 23 -8.92 49.08 -37.28
CA GLU A 23 -8.01 48.03 -36.79
C GLU A 23 -8.16 47.74 -35.30
N HIS A 24 -8.72 48.67 -34.52
CA HIS A 24 -8.94 48.49 -33.08
C HIS A 24 -9.97 47.39 -32.80
N LEU A 25 -10.99 47.25 -33.66
CA LEU A 25 -12.03 46.24 -33.50
C LEU A 25 -11.57 44.82 -33.83
N GLU A 26 -10.62 44.64 -34.75
CA GLU A 26 -9.98 43.33 -34.96
C GLU A 26 -9.06 42.96 -33.80
N PHE A 27 -8.36 43.95 -33.24
CA PHE A 27 -7.50 43.74 -32.09
C PHE A 27 -8.32 43.34 -30.86
N ASP A 28 -9.42 44.04 -30.57
CA ASP A 28 -10.34 43.71 -29.48
C ASP A 28 -10.97 42.31 -29.65
N PHE A 29 -11.25 41.90 -30.90
CA PHE A 29 -11.72 40.56 -31.23
C PHE A 29 -10.66 39.48 -30.93
N TRP A 30 -9.39 39.74 -31.27
CA TRP A 30 -8.28 38.83 -30.97
C TRP A 30 -8.00 38.72 -29.47
N ILE A 31 -8.05 39.84 -28.75
CA ILE A 31 -7.89 39.86 -27.29
C ILE A 31 -9.01 39.06 -26.61
N ALA A 32 -10.26 39.19 -27.07
CA ALA A 32 -11.38 38.40 -26.56
C ALA A 32 -11.26 36.90 -26.90
N GLN A 33 -10.72 36.56 -28.09
CA GLN A 33 -10.47 35.18 -28.50
C GLN A 33 -9.37 34.54 -27.64
N GLN A 34 -8.34 35.30 -27.26
CA GLN A 34 -7.22 34.82 -26.46
C GLN A 34 -7.60 34.62 -24.98
N ASP A 35 -8.40 35.53 -24.41
CA ASP A 35 -8.90 35.41 -23.03
C ASP A 35 -9.79 34.15 -22.84
N SER A 36 -10.52 33.75 -23.90
CA SER A 36 -11.28 32.50 -23.90
C SER A 36 -10.40 31.24 -23.93
N GLN A 37 -9.15 31.32 -24.40
CA GLN A 37 -8.19 30.20 -24.32
C GLN A 37 -7.48 30.17 -22.97
N ASP A 38 -7.11 31.33 -22.41
CA ASP A 38 -6.39 31.41 -21.14
C ASP A 38 -7.22 30.92 -19.94
N THR A 39 -8.54 31.16 -19.94
CA THR A 39 -9.45 30.60 -18.92
C THR A 39 -9.53 29.07 -18.93
N SER A 40 -9.30 28.44 -20.09
CA SER A 40 -9.24 26.98 -20.21
C SER A 40 -7.89 26.45 -19.69
N ALA A 41 -6.80 27.16 -19.99
CA ALA A 41 -5.45 26.80 -19.54
C ALA A 41 -5.28 26.88 -18.01
N GLU A 42 -5.89 27.86 -17.33
CA GLU A 42 -5.80 27.96 -15.87
C GLU A 42 -6.51 26.79 -15.16
N SER A 43 -7.61 26.28 -15.73
CA SER A 43 -8.30 25.09 -15.23
C SER A 43 -7.49 23.80 -15.45
N GLU A 44 -6.77 23.71 -16.57
CA GLU A 44 -5.88 22.59 -16.89
C GLU A 44 -4.66 22.57 -15.98
N THR A 45 -4.03 23.72 -15.69
CA THR A 45 -2.88 23.78 -14.76
C THR A 45 -3.25 23.34 -13.34
N SER A 46 -4.47 23.66 -12.88
CA SER A 46 -5.01 23.19 -11.60
C SER A 46 -5.25 21.68 -11.60
N ALA A 47 -5.84 21.13 -12.66
CA ALA A 47 -6.03 19.68 -12.81
C ALA A 47 -4.68 18.94 -12.88
N GLU A 48 -3.71 19.46 -13.63
CA GLU A 48 -2.36 18.89 -13.73
C GLU A 48 -1.61 18.92 -12.40
N SER A 49 -1.71 20.02 -11.65
CA SER A 49 -1.09 20.10 -10.32
C SER A 49 -1.64 19.05 -9.36
N ARG A 50 -2.96 18.78 -9.43
CA ARG A 50 -3.63 17.75 -8.66
C ARG A 50 -3.20 16.35 -9.10
N ILE A 51 -3.11 16.10 -10.41
CA ILE A 51 -2.62 14.83 -10.98
C ILE A 51 -1.19 14.56 -10.47
N ARG A 52 -0.28 15.53 -10.58
CA ARG A 52 1.09 15.40 -10.04
C ARG A 52 1.10 15.11 -8.55
N SER A 53 0.26 15.78 -7.76
CA SER A 53 0.18 15.54 -6.31
C SER A 53 -0.37 14.15 -5.96
N LEU A 54 -1.29 13.62 -6.77
CA LEU A 54 -1.83 12.27 -6.62
C LEU A 54 -0.82 11.22 -7.03
N GLU A 55 -0.07 11.44 -8.11
CA GLU A 55 1.02 10.56 -8.55
C GLU A 55 2.10 10.42 -7.46
N LEU A 56 2.53 11.53 -6.86
CA LEU A 56 3.49 11.51 -5.76
C LEU A 56 2.94 10.80 -4.51
N GLN A 57 1.63 10.93 -4.23
CA GLN A 57 0.99 10.19 -3.16
C GLN A 57 0.93 8.69 -3.45
N VAL A 58 0.59 8.30 -4.68
CA VAL A 58 0.58 6.89 -5.11
C VAL A 58 1.98 6.29 -4.98
N GLU A 59 3.02 6.98 -5.44
CA GLU A 59 4.42 6.54 -5.30
C GLU A 59 4.84 6.40 -3.83
N THR A 60 4.44 7.36 -2.99
CA THR A 60 4.71 7.32 -1.55
C THR A 60 3.99 6.14 -0.89
N LEU A 61 2.71 5.91 -1.21
CA LEU A 61 1.95 4.79 -0.67
C LEU A 61 2.51 3.45 -1.14
N ASP A 62 2.94 3.35 -2.40
CA ASP A 62 3.51 2.11 -2.96
C ASP A 62 4.80 1.73 -2.24
N SER A 63 5.68 2.71 -1.99
CA SER A 63 6.90 2.51 -1.21
C SER A 63 6.62 2.02 0.23
N GLN A 64 5.53 2.50 0.84
CA GLN A 64 5.11 2.06 2.18
C GLN A 64 4.53 0.65 2.16
N VAL A 65 3.73 0.30 1.15
CA VAL A 65 3.20 -1.05 0.95
C VAL A 65 4.34 -2.05 0.77
N GLU A 66 5.35 -1.73 -0.03
CA GLU A 66 6.52 -2.58 -0.18
C GLU A 66 7.31 -2.73 1.12
N ALA A 67 7.52 -1.64 1.86
CA ALA A 67 8.23 -1.67 3.14
C ALA A 67 7.49 -2.52 4.18
N LEU A 68 6.16 -2.44 4.21
CA LEU A 68 5.32 -3.23 5.10
C LEU A 68 5.30 -4.70 4.66
N ASN A 69 5.19 -4.97 3.35
CA ASN A 69 5.24 -6.33 2.82
C ASN A 69 6.56 -7.02 3.17
N ARG A 70 7.69 -6.32 3.02
CA ARG A 70 9.01 -6.83 3.46
C ARG A 70 9.05 -7.16 4.97
N LYS A 71 8.38 -6.37 5.82
CA LYS A 71 8.27 -6.66 7.27
C LYS A 71 7.40 -7.89 7.52
N VAL A 72 6.27 -8.02 6.83
CA VAL A 72 5.38 -9.17 6.93
C VAL A 72 6.09 -10.45 6.48
N SER A 73 6.81 -10.44 5.35
CA SER A 73 7.57 -11.61 4.89
C SER A 73 8.67 -12.01 5.88
N ARG A 74 9.36 -11.04 6.50
CA ARG A 74 10.37 -11.34 7.54
C ARG A 74 9.73 -11.92 8.80
N LEU A 75 8.58 -11.43 9.23
CA LEU A 75 7.84 -11.98 10.36
C LEU A 75 7.31 -13.39 10.04
N GLN A 76 6.77 -13.59 8.85
CA GLN A 76 6.26 -14.87 8.39
C GLN A 76 7.36 -15.92 8.32
N ASN A 77 8.53 -15.57 7.79
CA ASN A 77 9.68 -16.49 7.77
C ASN A 77 10.10 -16.85 9.20
N ARG A 78 10.25 -15.86 10.10
CA ARG A 78 10.58 -16.13 11.50
C ARG A 78 9.55 -17.02 12.19
N VAL A 79 8.26 -16.79 11.97
CA VAL A 79 7.19 -17.62 12.56
C VAL A 79 7.17 -19.01 11.94
N SER A 80 7.39 -19.13 10.63
CA SER A 80 7.48 -20.42 9.95
C SER A 80 8.65 -21.26 10.49
N ASP A 81 9.77 -20.61 10.83
CA ASP A 81 10.95 -21.30 11.38
C ASP A 81 10.67 -21.92 12.77
N TYR A 82 9.78 -21.32 13.58
CA TYR A 82 9.40 -21.84 14.89
C TYR A 82 8.13 -22.70 14.88
N THR A 83 7.27 -22.54 13.87
CA THR A 83 5.98 -23.24 13.78
C THR A 83 6.07 -24.46 12.86
N ASP A 84 7.28 -24.88 12.51
CA ASP A 84 7.48 -26.20 11.91
C ASP A 84 6.98 -27.24 12.90
N GLY A 85 5.98 -28.04 12.51
CA GLY A 85 5.05 -28.77 13.38
C GLY A 85 5.68 -29.74 14.39
N GLY A 86 7.00 -29.90 14.40
CA GLY A 86 7.77 -30.65 15.37
C GLY A 86 7.64 -30.12 16.80
N ILE A 87 7.58 -28.81 17.05
CA ILE A 87 7.49 -28.28 18.43
C ILE A 87 6.18 -28.73 19.09
N ALA A 88 5.07 -28.73 18.35
CA ALA A 88 3.79 -29.21 18.85
C ALA A 88 3.84 -30.70 19.23
N LEU A 89 4.48 -31.53 18.41
CA LEU A 89 4.67 -32.97 18.69
C LEU A 89 5.58 -33.21 19.90
N VAL A 90 6.62 -32.39 20.06
CA VAL A 90 7.52 -32.45 21.23
C VAL A 90 6.77 -32.07 22.50
N LEU A 91 6.00 -30.98 22.50
CA LEU A 91 5.23 -30.55 23.67
C LEU A 91 4.16 -31.58 24.08
N VAL A 92 3.43 -32.14 23.11
CA VAL A 92 2.43 -33.19 23.36
C VAL A 92 3.10 -34.45 23.91
N GLY A 93 4.23 -34.87 23.33
CA GLY A 93 5.02 -35.99 23.82
C GLY A 93 5.55 -35.75 25.23
N SER A 94 6.14 -34.59 25.50
CA SER A 94 6.68 -34.20 26.81
C SER A 94 5.60 -34.13 27.88
N PHE A 95 4.43 -33.59 27.56
CA PHE A 95 3.29 -33.58 28.48
C PHE A 95 2.83 -35.01 28.82
N CYS A 96 2.75 -35.90 27.81
CA CYS A 96 2.39 -37.30 28.01
C CYS A 96 3.42 -38.06 28.86
N ALA A 97 4.72 -37.79 28.65
CA ALA A 97 5.81 -38.36 29.45
C ALA A 97 5.74 -37.92 30.92
N LEU A 98 5.47 -36.63 31.16
CA LEU A 98 5.37 -36.05 32.50
C LEU A 98 4.16 -36.62 33.25
N TRP A 99 3.03 -36.83 32.57
CA TRP A 99 1.87 -37.51 33.13
C TRP A 99 2.16 -38.97 33.51
N ALA A 100 2.90 -39.70 32.66
CA ALA A 100 3.31 -41.07 32.96
C ALA A 100 4.27 -41.14 34.16
N GLN A 101 5.14 -40.15 34.32
CA GLN A 101 6.04 -40.04 35.45
C GLN A 101 5.27 -39.83 36.77
N ASN A 102 4.25 -38.97 36.78
CA ASN A 102 3.38 -38.77 37.94
C ASN A 102 2.53 -40.01 38.30
N THR A 103 2.38 -40.97 37.40
CA THR A 103 1.61 -42.21 37.63
C THR A 103 2.49 -43.44 37.89
N GLY A 104 3.81 -43.23 38.08
CA GLY A 104 4.77 -44.30 38.37
C GLY A 104 5.03 -45.26 37.18
N ARG A 105 4.78 -44.82 35.95
CA ARG A 105 4.97 -45.60 34.71
C ARG A 105 6.22 -45.15 33.94
N ASN A 106 6.65 -45.97 32.98
CA ASN A 106 7.81 -45.67 32.12
C ASN A 106 7.55 -44.43 31.24
N ALA A 107 8.11 -43.28 31.61
CA ALA A 107 7.97 -42.01 30.89
C ALA A 107 8.39 -42.10 29.42
N TRP A 108 9.42 -42.90 29.12
CA TRP A 108 9.94 -43.07 27.77
C TRP A 108 8.92 -43.72 26.83
N SER A 109 8.25 -44.79 27.26
CA SER A 109 7.22 -45.45 26.46
C SER A 109 6.05 -44.53 26.14
N TRP A 110 5.61 -43.73 27.13
CA TRP A 110 4.50 -42.80 26.96
C TRP A 110 4.84 -41.57 26.11
N PHE A 111 6.10 -41.12 26.12
CA PHE A 111 6.58 -40.09 25.20
C PHE A 111 6.38 -40.52 23.73
N PHE A 112 6.92 -41.68 23.34
CA PHE A 112 6.79 -42.18 21.96
C PHE A 112 5.34 -42.51 21.60
N LEU A 113 4.56 -43.01 22.57
CA LEU A 113 3.15 -43.24 22.37
C LEU A 113 2.41 -41.94 22.04
N GLY A 114 2.67 -40.86 22.78
CA GLY A 114 2.11 -39.54 22.50
C GLY A 114 2.53 -38.99 21.14
N THR A 115 3.82 -39.04 20.82
CA THR A 115 4.37 -38.52 19.56
C THR A 115 3.90 -39.29 18.33
N TRP A 116 3.70 -40.61 18.42
CA TRP A 116 3.25 -41.45 17.30
C TRP A 116 1.73 -41.38 17.08
N PHE A 117 0.93 -41.34 18.14
CA PHE A 117 -0.52 -41.28 18.01
C PHE A 117 -1.04 -39.90 17.63
N ALA A 118 -0.35 -38.82 18.01
CA ALA A 118 -0.75 -37.45 17.66
C ALA A 118 -0.96 -37.22 16.14
N PRO A 119 -0.02 -37.54 15.23
CA PRO A 119 -0.23 -37.33 13.80
C PRO A 119 -1.32 -38.24 13.21
N ILE A 120 -1.47 -39.46 13.74
CA ILE A 120 -2.53 -40.40 13.31
C ILE A 120 -3.90 -39.83 13.65
N THR A 121 -4.10 -39.31 14.86
CA THR A 121 -5.37 -38.69 15.26
C THR A 121 -5.70 -37.45 14.43
N LEU A 122 -4.69 -36.62 14.14
CA LEU A 122 -4.84 -35.46 13.26
C LEU A 122 -5.24 -35.88 11.83
N LEU A 123 -4.60 -36.90 11.28
CA LEU A 123 -4.92 -37.41 9.94
C LEU A 123 -6.35 -37.96 9.89
N VAL A 124 -6.77 -38.72 10.91
CA VAL A 124 -8.15 -39.23 11.01
C VAL A 124 -9.16 -38.09 11.12
N LEU A 125 -8.87 -37.06 11.92
CA LEU A 125 -9.73 -35.88 12.05
C LEU A 125 -9.84 -35.11 10.73
N LEU A 126 -8.73 -34.90 10.03
CA LEU A 126 -8.71 -34.25 8.72
C LEU A 126 -9.45 -35.09 7.67
N SER A 127 -9.26 -36.40 7.67
CA SER A 127 -9.98 -37.32 6.78
C SER A 127 -11.48 -37.27 7.04
N LYS A 128 -11.90 -37.27 8.32
CA LYS A 128 -13.31 -37.17 8.68
C LYS A 128 -13.90 -35.81 8.32
N ASN A 129 -13.15 -34.72 8.55
CA ASN A 129 -13.58 -33.37 8.16
C ASN A 129 -13.73 -33.24 6.64
N SER A 130 -12.80 -33.82 5.89
CA SER A 130 -12.86 -33.87 4.42
C SER A 130 -14.07 -34.69 3.93
N SER A 131 -14.33 -35.83 4.55
CA SER A 131 -15.49 -36.66 4.24
C SER A 131 -16.82 -35.96 4.54
N ASP A 132 -16.93 -35.26 5.68
CA ASP A 132 -18.14 -34.51 6.04
C ASP A 132 -18.40 -33.34 5.08
N ARG A 133 -17.34 -32.66 4.62
CA ARG A 133 -17.45 -31.65 3.56
C ARG A 133 -17.89 -32.23 2.21
N ARG A 134 -17.49 -33.47 1.88
CA ARG A 134 -17.89 -34.15 0.64
C ARG A 134 -19.33 -34.66 0.71
N SER A 135 -19.83 -35.09 1.87
CA SER A 135 -21.22 -35.54 2.02
C SER A 135 -22.25 -34.42 2.09
N ARG A 136 -21.81 -33.16 2.31
CA ARG A 136 -22.67 -31.97 2.28
C ARG A 136 -22.80 -31.30 0.91
N LYS A 137 -22.07 -31.79 -0.10
CA LYS A 137 -22.20 -31.37 -1.50
C LYS A 137 -23.05 -32.37 -2.26
#